data_AF-A0A7S3H6A5-F1
#
_entry.id   AF-A0A7S3H6A5-F1
#
_cell.length_a   1.000
_cell.length_b   1.000
_cell.length_c   1.000
_cell.angle_alpha   90.00
_cell.angle_beta   90.00
_cell.angle_gamma   90.00
#
_symmetry.space_group_name_H-M   'P 1'
#
loop_
_entity.id
_entity.type
_entity.pdbx_description
1 polymer ?
#
loop_
_entity_poly.entity_id
_entity_poly.type
_entity_poly.pdbx_seq_one_letter_code
_entity_poly.pdbx_strand_id
1 'polypeptide(L)'
;RFGFMFGSKPKSASEIRDERYCNYLCSLNKVLQDWKKEVLKNQEALMHADYYMEKIQEVGRVDAERARDILAKKGIDDEKRLELQKCYQELKKACGQRVPQFDDQGMHKTDAHWMKQACC
;
A
#
# COMPACT_ATOMS: atom_id res chain seq x y z
N ARG A 1 -41.17 12.23 20.85
CA ARG A 1 -41.06 10.91 20.18
C ARG A 1 -39.58 10.71 19.85
N PHE A 2 -38.87 9.91 20.64
CA PHE A 2 -37.41 9.76 20.57
C PHE A 2 -37.00 8.90 19.37
N GLY A 3 -35.99 9.36 18.63
CA GLY A 3 -35.48 8.74 17.41
C GLY A 3 -34.72 7.45 17.70
N PHE A 4 -35.00 6.44 16.88
CA PHE A 4 -34.37 5.12 16.92
C PHE A 4 -32.89 5.25 16.53
N MET A 5 -31.99 4.92 17.46
CA MET A 5 -30.55 4.91 17.26
C MET A 5 -30.18 3.86 16.20
N PHE A 6 -29.59 4.29 15.08
CA PHE A 6 -28.89 3.41 14.15
C PHE A 6 -27.61 2.90 14.82
N GLY A 7 -27.69 1.77 15.53
CA GLY A 7 -26.52 1.06 16.03
C GLY A 7 -25.81 0.34 14.89
N SER A 8 -24.73 0.94 14.38
CA SER A 8 -23.83 0.24 13.44
C SER A 8 -23.23 -0.98 14.15
N LYS A 9 -23.40 -2.17 13.58
CA LYS A 9 -22.76 -3.39 14.11
C LYS A 9 -21.25 -3.14 14.21
N PRO A 10 -20.59 -3.48 15.34
CA PRO A 10 -19.15 -3.31 15.48
C PRO A 10 -18.43 -4.17 14.43
N LYS A 11 -17.40 -3.58 13.81
CA LYS A 11 -16.57 -4.25 12.82
C LYS A 11 -15.82 -5.42 13.47
N SER A 12 -15.72 -6.52 12.74
CA SER A 12 -14.89 -7.66 13.07
C SER A 12 -13.40 -7.32 13.01
N ALA A 13 -12.56 -8.14 13.64
CA ALA A 13 -11.12 -7.95 13.62
C ALA A 13 -10.51 -8.04 12.21
N SER A 14 -11.10 -8.85 11.33
CA SER A 14 -10.68 -8.94 9.92
C SER A 14 -11.04 -7.66 9.16
N GLU A 15 -12.25 -7.12 9.33
CA GLU A 15 -12.63 -5.84 8.72
C GLU A 15 -11.70 -4.71 9.14
N ILE A 16 -11.36 -4.64 10.43
CA ILE A 16 -10.42 -3.63 10.95
C ILE A 16 -9.02 -3.83 10.32
N ARG A 17 -8.60 -5.07 10.10
CA ARG A 17 -7.30 -5.39 9.48
C ARG A 17 -7.26 -4.95 8.02
N ASP A 18 -8.28 -5.30 7.25
CA ASP A 18 -8.40 -4.94 5.84
C ASP A 18 -8.42 -3.41 5.68
N GLU A 19 -9.18 -2.71 6.55
CA GLU A 19 -9.20 -1.25 6.55
C GLU A 19 -7.84 -0.63 6.90
N ARG A 20 -7.10 -1.20 7.86
CA ARG A 20 -5.74 -0.75 8.18
C ARG A 20 -4.80 -0.89 7.00
N TYR A 21 -4.81 -2.05 6.32
CA TYR A 21 -4.05 -2.27 5.10
C TYR A 21 -4.35 -1.21 4.04
N CYS A 22 -5.64 -0.98 3.75
CA CYS A 22 -6.05 0.01 2.76
C CYS A 22 -5.62 1.43 3.16
N ASN A 23 -5.73 1.78 4.45
CA ASN A 23 -5.31 3.09 4.95
C ASN A 23 -3.79 3.30 4.81
N TYR A 24 -2.96 2.29 5.10
CA TYR A 24 -1.52 2.40 4.89
C TYR A 24 -1.16 2.55 3.41
N LEU A 25 -1.83 1.84 2.51
CA LEU A 25 -1.66 2.05 1.06
C LEU A 25 -2.03 3.47 0.62
N CYS A 26 -3.12 4.03 1.15
CA CYS A 26 -3.48 5.43 0.88
C CYS A 26 -2.42 6.41 1.39
N SER A 27 -1.88 6.19 2.60
CA SER A 27 -0.83 7.03 3.15
C SER A 27 0.46 6.94 2.33
N LEU A 28 0.85 5.73 1.89
CA LEU A 28 1.99 5.54 0.99
C LEU A 28 1.77 6.28 -0.34
N ASN A 29 0.57 6.17 -0.93
CA ASN A 29 0.22 6.89 -2.16
C ASN A 29 0.40 8.41 -1.98
N LYS A 30 -0.06 8.94 -0.85
CA LYS A 30 0.11 10.37 -0.55
C LYS A 30 1.58 10.76 -0.46
N VAL A 31 2.41 10.02 0.29
CA VAL A 31 3.86 10.29 0.39
C VAL A 31 4.52 10.30 -0.98
N LEU A 32 4.20 9.33 -1.84
CA LEU A 32 4.78 9.23 -3.18
C LEU A 32 4.30 10.36 -4.10
N GLN A 33 3.04 10.79 -3.97
CA GLN A 33 2.54 11.96 -4.70
C GLN A 33 3.21 13.26 -4.24
N ASP A 34 3.37 13.44 -2.93
CA ASP A 34 4.02 14.63 -2.35
C ASP A 34 5.50 14.67 -2.77
N TRP A 35 6.17 13.52 -2.83
CA TRP A 35 7.51 13.40 -3.40
C TRP A 35 7.56 13.75 -4.90
N LYS A 36 6.63 13.23 -5.72
CA LYS A 36 6.56 13.54 -7.16
C LYS A 36 6.28 15.02 -7.44
N LYS A 37 5.60 15.70 -6.52
CA LYS A 37 5.35 17.15 -6.58
C LYS A 37 6.47 17.99 -5.97
N GLU A 38 7.59 17.36 -5.59
CA GLU A 38 8.75 17.99 -4.93
C GLU A 38 8.40 18.68 -3.61
N VAL A 39 7.28 18.31 -2.98
CA VAL A 39 6.88 18.77 -1.64
C VAL A 39 7.75 18.08 -0.59
N LEU A 40 8.03 16.79 -0.77
CA LEU A 40 8.93 16.01 0.08
C LEU A 40 10.27 15.76 -0.61
N LYS A 41 11.36 15.90 0.14
CA LYS A 41 12.71 15.55 -0.33
C LYS A 41 12.91 14.03 -0.34
N ASN A 42 13.80 13.55 -1.21
CA ASN A 42 14.07 12.12 -1.42
C ASN A 42 14.22 11.30 -0.11
N GLN A 43 15.09 11.71 0.80
CA GLN A 43 15.35 10.94 2.04
C GLN A 43 14.17 10.92 2.99
N GLU A 44 13.44 12.04 3.12
CA GLU A 44 12.26 12.15 3.97
C GLU A 44 11.09 11.32 3.40
N ALA A 45 10.86 11.43 2.09
CA ALA A 45 9.89 10.62 1.38
C ALA A 45 10.19 9.12 1.54
N LEU A 46 11.47 8.73 1.41
CA LEU A 46 11.88 7.34 1.56
C LEU A 46 11.65 6.82 2.98
N MET A 47 12.03 7.59 4.00
CA MET A 47 11.78 7.22 5.40
C MET A 47 10.28 6.97 5.66
N HIS A 48 9.41 7.87 5.19
CA HIS A 48 7.96 7.69 5.35
C HIS A 48 7.43 6.51 4.52
N ALA A 49 7.91 6.34 3.30
CA ALA A 49 7.49 5.23 2.44
C ALA A 49 7.90 3.88 3.02
N ASP A 50 9.13 3.75 3.53
CA ASP A 50 9.63 2.54 4.19
C ASP A 50 8.80 2.20 5.43
N TYR A 51 8.47 3.21 6.26
CA TYR A 51 7.59 3.02 7.41
C TYR A 51 6.21 2.45 7.00
N TYR A 52 5.55 3.04 5.99
CA TYR A 52 4.26 2.52 5.55
C TYR A 52 4.35 1.15 4.90
N MET A 53 5.44 0.86 4.19
CA MET A 53 5.68 -0.46 3.62
C MET A 53 5.89 -1.53 4.70
N GLU A 54 6.63 -1.22 5.76
CA GLU A 54 6.76 -2.10 6.93
C GLU A 54 5.39 -2.35 7.59
N LYS A 55 4.58 -1.29 7.79
CA LYS A 55 3.22 -1.46 8.34
C LYS A 55 2.30 -2.28 7.46
N ILE A 56 2.39 -2.14 6.14
CA ILE A 56 1.65 -2.99 5.19
C ILE A 56 2.03 -4.46 5.36
N GLN A 57 3.33 -4.76 5.52
CA GLN A 57 3.82 -6.12 5.73
C GLN A 57 3.37 -6.69 7.08
N GLU A 58 3.42 -5.89 8.15
CA GLU A 58 2.97 -6.27 9.49
C GLU A 58 1.47 -6.64 9.54
N VAL A 59 0.65 -6.04 8.67
CA VAL A 59 -0.78 -6.38 8.61
C VAL A 59 -1.00 -7.85 8.22
N GLY A 60 -0.12 -8.40 7.37
CA GLY A 60 -0.20 -9.78 6.91
C GLY A 60 -1.35 -10.01 5.91
N ARG A 61 -2.04 -11.15 6.04
CA ARG A 61 -3.10 -11.54 5.11
C ARG A 61 -4.38 -10.73 5.32
N VAL A 62 -4.92 -10.26 4.21
CA VAL A 62 -6.16 -9.47 4.11
C VAL A 62 -7.11 -10.10 3.09
N ASP A 63 -8.40 -9.79 3.21
CA ASP A 63 -9.39 -10.16 2.21
C ASP A 63 -9.19 -9.33 0.94
N ALA A 64 -8.78 -9.99 -0.15
CA ALA A 64 -8.40 -9.32 -1.40
C ALA A 64 -9.59 -8.62 -2.09
N GLU A 65 -10.80 -9.19 -2.03
CA GLU A 65 -12.00 -8.59 -2.62
C GLU A 65 -12.39 -7.33 -1.85
N ARG A 66 -12.44 -7.44 -0.53
CA ARG A 66 -12.79 -6.31 0.34
C ARG A 66 -11.76 -5.19 0.27
N ALA A 67 -10.48 -5.53 0.27
CA ALA A 67 -9.41 -4.55 0.12
C ALA A 67 -9.51 -3.83 -1.23
N ARG A 68 -9.81 -4.55 -2.33
CA ARG A 68 -10.08 -3.94 -3.64
C ARG A 68 -11.26 -2.97 -3.58
N ASP A 69 -12.37 -3.37 -2.99
CA ASP A 69 -13.56 -2.50 -2.88
C ASP A 69 -13.28 -1.23 -2.06
N ILE A 70 -12.57 -1.36 -0.94
CA ILE A 70 -12.21 -0.21 -0.09
C ILE A 70 -11.24 0.72 -0.83
N LEU A 71 -10.24 0.17 -1.53
CA LEU A 71 -9.25 0.95 -2.27
C LEU A 71 -9.87 1.63 -3.50
N ALA A 72 -10.76 0.95 -4.22
CA ALA A 72 -11.49 1.52 -5.35
C ALA A 72 -12.33 2.74 -4.94
N LYS A 73 -13.00 2.67 -3.78
CA LYS A 73 -13.73 3.82 -3.20
C LYS A 73 -12.82 5.01 -2.87
N LYS A 74 -11.51 4.76 -2.72
CA LYS A 74 -10.48 5.78 -2.46
C LYS A 74 -9.70 6.17 -3.72
N GLY A 75 -10.11 5.70 -4.89
CA GLY A 75 -9.45 5.98 -6.17
C GLY A 75 -8.10 5.27 -6.35
N ILE A 76 -7.88 4.15 -5.64
CA ILE A 76 -6.71 3.30 -5.80
C ILE A 76 -7.18 1.97 -6.40
N ASP A 77 -7.17 1.90 -7.72
CA ASP A 77 -7.44 0.68 -8.47
C ASP A 77 -6.15 -0.13 -8.70
N ASP A 78 -6.25 -1.21 -9.47
CA ASP A 78 -5.13 -2.11 -9.74
C ASP A 78 -4.00 -1.42 -10.53
N GLU A 79 -4.36 -0.53 -11.45
CA GLU A 79 -3.41 0.29 -12.19
C GLU A 79 -2.66 1.23 -11.23
N LYS A 80 -3.37 1.92 -10.34
CA LYS A 80 -2.77 2.80 -9.34
C LYS A 80 -1.86 2.04 -8.38
N ARG A 81 -2.20 0.80 -8.02
CA ARG A 81 -1.34 -0.07 -7.19
C ARG A 81 -0.04 -0.43 -7.92
N LEU A 82 -0.09 -0.66 -9.23
CA LEU A 82 1.11 -0.89 -10.03
C LEU A 82 1.96 0.38 -10.14
N GLU A 83 1.35 1.54 -10.36
CA GLU A 83 2.04 2.83 -10.37
C GLU A 83 2.71 3.15 -9.02
N LEU A 84 2.03 2.86 -7.91
CA LEU A 84 2.53 2.97 -6.55
C LEU A 84 3.83 2.18 -6.38
N GLN A 85 3.85 0.93 -6.84
CA GLN A 85 5.03 0.07 -6.79
C GLN A 85 6.17 0.66 -7.62
N LYS A 86 5.90 1.12 -8.84
CA LYS A 86 6.91 1.76 -9.71
C LYS A 86 7.48 3.02 -9.05
N CYS A 87 6.62 3.91 -8.54
CA CYS A 87 7.04 5.15 -7.88
C CYS A 87 7.92 4.88 -6.66
N TYR A 88 7.57 3.88 -5.85
CA TYR A 88 8.39 3.51 -4.69
C TYR A 88 9.77 2.98 -5.09
N GLN A 89 9.85 2.17 -6.16
CA GLN A 89 11.12 1.71 -6.71
C GLN A 89 11.96 2.88 -7.25
N GLU A 90 11.35 3.84 -7.94
CA GLU A 90 12.02 5.05 -8.41
C GLU A 90 12.55 5.90 -7.25
N LEU A 91 11.76 6.07 -6.18
CA LEU A 91 12.18 6.78 -4.98
C LEU A 91 13.41 6.12 -4.35
N LYS A 92 13.42 4.78 -4.24
CA LYS A 92 14.59 4.04 -3.77
C LYS A 92 15.82 4.26 -4.65
N LYS A 93 15.67 4.23 -5.97
CA LYS A 93 16.76 4.54 -6.91
C LYS A 93 17.27 5.98 -6.73
N ALA A 94 16.37 6.95 -6.58
CA ALA A 94 16.70 8.37 -6.37
C ALA A 94 17.44 8.62 -5.05
N CYS A 95 17.28 7.74 -4.06
CA CYS A 95 18.02 7.76 -2.80
C CYS A 95 19.31 6.92 -2.83
N GLY A 96 19.66 6.32 -3.97
CA GLY A 96 20.84 5.46 -4.10
C GLY A 96 20.69 4.08 -3.46
N GLN A 97 19.48 3.66 -3.08
CA GLN A 97 19.26 2.29 -2.60
C GLN A 97 19.30 1.30 -3.76
N ARG A 98 19.87 0.11 -3.52
CA ARG A 98 19.84 -0.99 -4.48
C ARG A 98 18.41 -1.50 -4.61
N VAL A 99 17.80 -1.28 -5.78
CA VAL A 99 16.49 -1.83 -6.11
C VAL A 99 16.69 -3.09 -6.96
N PRO A 100 16.15 -4.26 -6.56
CA PRO A 100 16.13 -5.43 -7.43
C PRO A 100 15.51 -5.07 -8.78
N GLN A 101 16.23 -5.32 -9.87
CA GLN A 101 15.74 -5.08 -11.22
C GLN A 101 14.74 -6.19 -11.56
N PHE A 102 13.46 -5.83 -11.75
CA PHE A 102 12.49 -6.71 -12.37
C PHE A 102 12.66 -6.57 -13.88
N ASP A 103 12.94 -7.67 -14.57
CA ASP A 103 12.87 -7.69 -16.03
C ASP A 103 11.40 -7.62 -16.49
N ASP A 104 11.16 -7.17 -17.72
CA ASP A 104 9.82 -7.08 -18.31
C ASP A 104 9.11 -8.45 -18.44
N GLN A 105 9.80 -9.55 -18.08
CA GLN A 105 9.29 -10.92 -18.04
C GLN A 105 8.88 -11.40 -16.64
N GLY A 106 9.08 -10.58 -15.60
CA GLY A 106 8.66 -10.93 -14.24
C GLY A 106 9.34 -12.16 -13.64
N MET A 107 10.49 -12.59 -14.17
CA MET A 107 11.21 -13.77 -13.68
C MET A 107 12.46 -13.37 -12.90
N HIS A 108 12.35 -13.46 -11.58
CA HIS A 108 13.53 -13.45 -10.70
C HIS A 108 14.38 -14.71 -10.94
N LYS A 109 15.71 -14.53 -11.06
CA LYS A 109 16.68 -15.61 -10.75
C LYS A 109 16.93 -15.79 -9.25
N THR A 110 16.44 -14.89 -8.40
CA THR A 110 16.58 -15.01 -6.93
C THR A 110 15.39 -14.37 -6.21
N ASP A 111 14.32 -15.13 -6.04
CA ASP A 111 13.32 -14.98 -4.96
C ASP A 111 12.71 -13.60 -4.69
N ALA A 112 11.65 -13.25 -5.44
CA ALA A 112 10.62 -12.32 -4.96
C ALA A 112 9.68 -13.04 -3.99
N HIS A 113 10.19 -13.41 -2.82
CA HIS A 113 9.41 -14.06 -1.75
C HIS A 113 8.24 -13.20 -1.24
N TRP A 114 8.31 -11.88 -1.41
CA TRP A 114 7.39 -10.92 -0.80
C TRP A 114 6.02 -10.77 -1.49
N MET A 115 5.87 -11.13 -2.78
CA MET A 115 4.57 -11.07 -3.47
C MET A 115 3.71 -12.32 -3.29
N LYS A 116 4.31 -13.48 -2.95
CA LYS A 116 3.57 -14.77 -2.87
C LYS A 116 2.80 -14.98 -1.57
N GLN A 117 3.04 -14.19 -0.51
CA GLN A 117 2.38 -14.44 0.78
C GLN A 117 1.10 -13.62 1.04
N ALA A 118 0.81 -12.61 0.21
CA ALA A 118 -0.34 -11.73 0.43
C ALA A 118 -1.64 -12.19 -0.25
N CYS A 119 -1.55 -13.03 -1.29
CA CYS A 119 -2.69 -13.51 -2.07
C CYS A 119 -2.68 -15.04 -2.18
N CYS A 120 -2.97 -15.74 -1.09
CA CYS A 120 -3.40 -17.15 -1.06
C CYS A 120 -4.29 -17.37 0.17
#